data_AF-X0LM67-F1
#
_entry.id   AF-X0LM67-F1
#
_cell.length_a   1.000
_cell.length_b   1.000
_cell.length_c   1.000
_cell.angle_alpha   90.00
_cell.angle_beta   90.00
_cell.angle_gamma   90.00
#
_symmetry.space_group_name_H-M   'P 1'
#
loop_
_entity.id
_entity.type
_entity.pdbx_description
1 polymer ?
#
loop_
_entity_poly.entity_id
_entity_poly.type
_entity_poly.pdbx_seq_one_letter_code
_entity_poly.pdbx_strand_id
1 'polypeptide(L)'
;MKETQQFIVLEPKARVFTDDLTKHDFKFLEYLGSGCHSVVVKAEIDGKIYVIKLFFPVYVHEPNFELDPIDEDYFVEREEKERLTASKKIPQHVVDSLRVHATSFYNECRAYGRLKELGREHLAGKVHGYLRLYLHQIDEQVQAAIKNTIPEAKWPTIQVMEMMDDEVDLPIMAIVKDWIPSHRSPTGEMTRESEQRQISHLPRMLRNLRQLHKCGIVVRDPKSQQYYEGQLCDLSHAWTIPHVFGPEGGIRPSWTFPPSAQLS
;
A
#
# COMPACT_ATOMS: atom_id res chain seq x y z
N MET A 1 6.93 27.78 29.21
CA MET A 1 7.52 26.87 28.21
C MET A 1 6.42 26.56 27.21
N LYS A 2 6.54 27.05 25.97
CA LYS A 2 5.64 26.65 24.88
C LYS A 2 6.21 25.36 24.32
N GLU A 3 5.56 24.24 24.53
CA GLU A 3 5.85 23.03 23.78
C GLU A 3 5.58 23.33 22.32
N THR A 4 6.65 23.42 21.54
CA THR A 4 6.59 23.48 20.09
C THR A 4 6.01 22.15 19.64
N GLN A 5 4.72 22.12 19.34
CA GLN A 5 4.08 20.99 18.69
C GLN A 5 4.74 20.88 17.32
N GLN A 6 5.73 20.00 17.22
CA GLN A 6 6.49 19.76 16.00
C GLN A 6 5.50 19.14 15.02
N PHE A 7 4.98 19.96 14.12
CA PHE A 7 4.08 19.52 13.06
C PHE A 7 4.81 18.43 12.28
N ILE A 8 4.29 17.20 12.35
CA ILE A 8 4.86 16.07 11.65
C ILE A 8 4.57 16.31 10.17
N VAL A 9 5.56 16.80 9.43
CA VAL A 9 5.56 16.66 7.97
C VAL A 9 5.68 15.16 7.72
N LEU A 10 4.56 14.53 7.33
CA LEU A 10 4.47 13.10 7.11
C LEU A 10 5.04 12.77 5.73
N GLU A 11 6.36 12.80 5.63
CA GLU A 11 7.02 12.23 4.44
C GLU A 11 6.75 10.72 4.37
N PRO A 12 6.73 10.12 3.17
CA PRO A 12 6.80 8.68 3.03
C PRO A 12 8.00 8.18 3.85
N LYS A 13 7.77 7.38 4.89
CA LYS A 13 8.89 6.89 5.72
C LYS A 13 9.77 5.88 4.99
N ALA A 14 9.30 5.34 3.86
CA ALA A 14 10.14 4.63 2.92
C ALA A 14 11.02 5.64 2.18
N ARG A 15 12.29 5.31 1.95
CA ARG A 15 13.20 6.18 1.18
C ARG A 15 12.76 6.27 -0.28
N VAL A 16 13.15 7.34 -0.97
CA VAL A 16 13.12 7.41 -2.44
C VAL A 16 13.99 6.28 -3.00
N PHE A 17 13.51 5.59 -4.03
CA PHE A 17 14.29 4.60 -4.77
C PHE A 17 15.24 5.28 -5.76
N THR A 18 14.69 6.14 -6.62
CA THR A 18 15.42 7.11 -7.47
C THR A 18 14.50 8.30 -7.73
N ASP A 19 15.08 9.48 -7.92
CA ASP A 19 14.32 10.71 -8.19
C ASP A 19 13.78 10.77 -9.63
N ASP A 20 14.38 10.00 -10.55
CA ASP A 20 14.02 10.01 -11.96
C ASP A 20 14.29 8.64 -12.59
N LEU A 21 13.23 7.85 -12.77
CA LEU A 21 13.33 6.51 -13.36
C LEU A 21 13.81 6.55 -14.81
N THR A 22 13.62 7.65 -15.52
CA THR A 22 14.03 7.78 -16.94
C THR A 22 15.55 7.83 -17.12
N LYS A 23 16.30 8.04 -16.03
CA LYS A 23 17.77 7.95 -16.01
C LYS A 23 18.31 6.52 -15.87
N HIS A 24 17.42 5.55 -15.70
CA HIS A 24 17.76 4.13 -15.56
C HIS A 24 17.33 3.36 -16.80
N ASP A 25 18.00 2.24 -17.09
CA ASP A 25 17.48 1.28 -18.07
C ASP A 25 16.34 0.51 -17.41
N PHE A 26 15.10 0.94 -17.67
CA PHE A 26 13.91 0.32 -17.09
C PHE A 26 12.96 -0.20 -18.16
N LYS A 27 12.32 -1.33 -17.84
CA LYS A 27 11.29 -1.97 -18.68
C LYS A 27 10.20 -2.55 -17.81
N PHE A 28 8.94 -2.31 -18.17
CA PHE A 28 7.83 -3.06 -17.58
C PHE A 28 7.62 -4.32 -18.40
N LEU A 29 7.76 -5.47 -17.74
CA LEU A 29 7.82 -6.78 -18.39
C LEU A 29 6.44 -7.43 -18.45
N GLU A 30 5.74 -7.46 -17.31
CA GLU A 30 4.47 -8.20 -17.17
C GLU A 30 3.53 -7.42 -16.27
N TYR A 31 2.25 -7.38 -16.64
CA TYR A 31 1.16 -6.98 -15.77
C TYR A 31 0.83 -8.13 -14.82
N LEU A 32 0.90 -7.89 -13.52
CA LEU A 32 0.72 -8.93 -12.50
C LEU A 32 -0.66 -8.90 -11.85
N GLY A 33 -1.48 -7.90 -12.17
CA GLY A 33 -2.82 -7.74 -11.62
C GLY A 33 -3.08 -6.33 -11.11
N SER A 34 -4.35 -6.10 -10.76
CA SER A 34 -4.85 -4.87 -10.15
C SER A 34 -5.60 -5.23 -8.87
N GLY A 35 -5.67 -4.28 -7.94
CA GLY A 35 -6.52 -4.33 -6.76
C GLY A 35 -7.18 -2.97 -6.54
N CYS A 36 -7.90 -2.83 -5.43
CA CYS A 36 -8.75 -1.65 -5.15
C CYS A 36 -8.05 -0.28 -5.19
N HIS A 37 -6.71 -0.19 -5.11
CA HIS A 37 -5.99 1.09 -5.14
C HIS A 37 -4.71 1.11 -5.97
N SER A 38 -4.42 0.05 -6.72
CA SER A 38 -3.14 -0.06 -7.42
C SER A 38 -3.12 -1.12 -8.49
N VAL A 39 -2.27 -0.90 -9.48
CA VAL A 39 -1.77 -1.91 -10.42
C VAL A 39 -0.39 -2.40 -10.01
N VAL A 40 -0.11 -3.67 -10.25
CA VAL A 40 1.18 -4.28 -9.96
C VAL A 40 1.81 -4.75 -11.26
N VAL A 41 3.05 -4.35 -11.51
CA VAL A 41 3.84 -4.76 -12.67
C VAL A 41 5.16 -5.39 -12.27
N LYS A 42 5.60 -6.39 -13.02
CA LYS A 42 6.97 -6.88 -13.00
C LYS A 42 7.81 -5.93 -13.85
N ALA A 43 8.96 -5.52 -13.32
CA ALA A 43 9.85 -4.60 -14.02
C ALA A 43 11.30 -5.05 -13.93
N GLU A 44 12.09 -4.72 -14.94
CA GLU A 44 13.55 -4.74 -14.88
C GLU A 44 14.03 -3.30 -14.74
N ILE A 45 14.95 -3.05 -13.81
CA ILE A 45 15.64 -1.77 -13.65
C ILE A 45 17.14 -2.06 -13.50
N ASP A 46 17.96 -1.54 -14.39
CA ASP A 46 19.42 -1.73 -14.46
C ASP A 46 19.82 -3.22 -14.38
N GLY A 47 19.12 -4.07 -15.15
CA GLY A 47 19.37 -5.51 -15.22
C GLY A 47 18.90 -6.32 -14.01
N LYS A 48 18.16 -5.72 -13.07
CA LYS A 48 17.57 -6.42 -11.91
C LYS A 48 16.05 -6.42 -11.94
N ILE A 49 15.47 -7.58 -11.62
CA ILE A 49 14.02 -7.78 -11.60
C ILE A 49 13.41 -7.34 -10.27
N TYR A 50 12.32 -6.58 -10.37
CA TYR A 50 11.53 -6.04 -9.28
C TYR A 50 10.04 -6.22 -9.52
N VAL A 51 9.26 -5.96 -8.47
CA VAL A 51 7.83 -5.66 -8.56
C VAL A 51 7.63 -4.19 -8.26
N ILE A 52 6.83 -3.52 -9.08
CA ILE A 52 6.43 -2.14 -8.87
C ILE A 52 4.91 -2.11 -8.67
N LYS A 53 4.48 -1.63 -7.50
CA LYS A 53 3.07 -1.36 -7.19
C LYS A 53 2.80 0.11 -7.49
N LEU A 54 2.05 0.40 -8.54
CA LEU A 54 1.64 1.72 -9.01
C LEU A 54 0.29 2.06 -8.38
N PHE A 55 0.22 3.08 -7.52
CA PHE A 55 -1.03 3.49 -6.88
C PHE A 55 -1.84 4.40 -7.81
N PHE A 56 -3.16 4.26 -7.81
CA PHE A 56 -4.02 5.15 -8.58
C PHE A 56 -3.96 6.56 -7.97
N PRO A 57 -3.83 7.62 -8.78
CA PRO A 57 -3.64 8.98 -8.29
C PRO A 57 -4.66 9.43 -7.24
N VAL A 58 -5.95 9.08 -7.44
CA VAL A 58 -7.02 9.38 -6.48
C VAL A 58 -6.70 8.85 -5.07
N TYR A 59 -6.14 7.63 -4.96
CA TYR A 59 -5.82 6.97 -3.69
C TYR A 59 -4.47 7.35 -3.09
N VAL A 60 -3.75 8.27 -3.72
CA VAL A 60 -2.55 8.91 -3.13
C VAL A 60 -2.97 10.11 -2.28
N HIS A 61 -4.00 10.84 -2.71
CA HIS A 61 -4.41 12.11 -2.14
C HIS A 61 -5.70 12.04 -1.33
N GLU A 62 -6.64 11.17 -1.72
CA GLU A 62 -7.88 10.96 -1.00
C GLU A 62 -7.84 9.64 -0.23
N PRO A 63 -8.18 9.65 1.07
CA PRO A 63 -8.24 8.42 1.86
C PRO A 63 -9.43 7.57 1.42
N ASN A 64 -9.18 6.33 1.03
CA ASN A 64 -10.20 5.32 0.84
C ASN A 64 -10.00 4.15 1.80
N PHE A 65 -11.10 3.71 2.41
CA PHE A 65 -11.15 2.63 3.40
C PHE A 65 -12.17 1.58 3.02
N GLU A 66 -12.31 1.28 1.73
CA GLU A 66 -13.05 0.12 1.26
C GLU A 66 -12.44 -1.16 1.82
N LEU A 67 -13.16 -1.71 2.79
CA LEU A 67 -13.02 -3.08 3.24
C LEU A 67 -14.37 -3.72 2.95
N ASP A 68 -14.41 -4.69 2.03
CA ASP A 68 -15.64 -5.42 1.78
C ASP A 68 -16.03 -6.16 3.06
N PRO A 69 -17.26 -5.97 3.55
CA PRO A 69 -17.75 -6.72 4.69
C PRO A 69 -17.76 -8.22 4.34
N ILE A 70 -17.48 -9.06 5.34
CA ILE A 70 -17.46 -10.53 5.17
C ILE A 70 -18.85 -11.06 4.78
N ASP A 71 -19.92 -10.36 5.20
CA ASP A 71 -21.28 -10.63 4.74
C ASP A 71 -21.58 -9.79 3.49
N GLU A 72 -21.70 -10.46 2.35
CA GLU A 72 -22.06 -9.87 1.04
C GLU A 72 -23.42 -9.14 1.09
N ASP A 73 -24.29 -9.50 2.03
CA ASP A 73 -25.61 -8.86 2.24
C ASP A 73 -25.53 -7.55 3.04
N TYR A 74 -24.36 -7.20 3.60
CA TYR A 74 -24.16 -5.99 4.39
C TYR A 74 -23.60 -4.84 3.54
N PHE A 75 -24.28 -4.47 2.46
CA PHE A 75 -24.00 -3.22 1.77
C PHE A 75 -24.49 -2.05 2.62
N VAL A 76 -23.58 -1.45 3.40
CA VAL A 76 -23.81 -0.11 3.93
C VAL A 76 -23.75 0.83 2.72
N GLU A 77 -24.89 1.40 2.33
CA GLU A 77 -24.91 2.45 1.31
C GLU A 77 -23.80 3.45 1.64
N ARG A 78 -23.00 3.82 0.63
CA ARG A 78 -22.03 4.91 0.76
C ARG A 78 -22.85 6.17 1.05
N GLU A 79 -23.11 6.46 2.31
CA GLU A 79 -23.31 7.84 2.70
C GLU A 79 -22.04 8.55 2.27
N GLU A 80 -22.19 9.54 1.36
CA GLU A 80 -21.14 10.48 1.03
C GLU A 80 -20.74 11.18 2.33
N LYS A 81 -19.84 10.56 3.09
CA LYS A 81 -19.36 11.12 4.34
C LYS A 81 -18.69 12.43 3.98
N GLU A 82 -19.20 13.52 4.56
CA GLU A 82 -18.65 14.85 4.38
C GLU A 82 -17.13 14.79 4.56
N ARG A 83 -16.41 15.20 3.51
CA ARG A 83 -14.96 15.26 3.54
C ARG A 83 -14.52 16.15 4.71
N LEU A 84 -13.48 15.75 5.45
CA LEU A 84 -12.90 16.61 6.49
C LEU A 84 -12.47 17.94 5.86
N THR A 85 -13.11 19.04 6.27
CA THR A 85 -12.81 20.41 5.80
C THR A 85 -12.10 21.22 6.87
N ALA A 86 -11.33 22.22 6.43
CA ALA A 86 -10.68 23.13 7.35
C ALA A 86 -11.69 23.96 8.14
N SER A 87 -11.32 24.29 9.38
CA SER A 87 -12.11 25.14 10.26
C SER A 87 -11.19 26.02 11.11
N LYS A 88 -11.76 26.94 11.89
CA LYS A 88 -11.01 27.71 12.89
C LYS A 88 -10.27 26.82 13.90
N LYS A 89 -10.75 25.59 14.13
CA LYS A 89 -10.15 24.62 15.05
C LYS A 89 -9.14 23.69 14.37
N ILE A 90 -9.29 23.44 13.06
CA ILE A 90 -8.44 22.54 12.28
C ILE A 90 -8.00 23.29 11.02
N PRO A 91 -6.82 23.93 11.03
CA PRO A 91 -6.31 24.63 9.86
C PRO A 91 -6.14 23.70 8.64
N GLN A 92 -6.15 24.28 7.43
CA GLN A 92 -6.03 23.52 6.18
C GLN A 92 -4.79 22.61 6.14
N HIS A 93 -3.62 23.10 6.53
CA HIS A 93 -2.40 22.30 6.57
C HIS A 93 -2.50 21.06 7.49
N VAL A 94 -3.33 21.12 8.54
CA VAL A 94 -3.60 19.98 9.42
C VAL A 94 -4.51 18.99 8.70
N VAL A 95 -5.56 19.46 8.03
CA VAL A 95 -6.43 18.61 7.20
C VAL A 95 -5.62 17.89 6.13
N ASP A 96 -4.77 18.61 5.40
CA ASP A 96 -3.93 18.06 4.34
C ASP A 96 -2.99 16.98 4.89
N SER A 97 -2.37 17.24 6.05
CA SER A 97 -1.52 16.26 6.75
C SER A 97 -2.30 15.02 7.20
N LEU A 98 -3.52 15.16 7.69
CA LEU A 98 -4.35 14.04 8.15
C LEU A 98 -4.88 13.20 6.98
N ARG A 99 -5.16 13.83 5.83
CA ARG A 99 -5.60 13.13 4.60
C ARG A 99 -4.55 12.15 4.13
N VAL A 100 -3.32 12.64 3.88
CA VAL A 100 -2.21 11.78 3.42
C VAL A 100 -1.87 10.70 4.44
N HIS A 101 -2.08 10.93 5.74
CA HIS A 101 -1.88 9.91 6.77
C HIS A 101 -2.75 8.66 6.58
N ALA A 102 -3.89 8.82 5.90
CA ALA A 102 -4.92 7.80 5.76
C ALA A 102 -4.95 7.14 4.37
N THR A 103 -4.12 7.57 3.42
CA THR A 103 -4.13 7.03 2.05
C THR A 103 -3.28 5.76 1.91
N SER A 104 -3.63 4.92 0.93
CA SER A 104 -3.04 3.58 0.75
C SER A 104 -1.53 3.60 0.52
N PHE A 105 -1.04 4.56 -0.30
CA PHE A 105 0.39 4.72 -0.56
C PHE A 105 1.20 5.08 0.70
N TYR A 106 0.72 6.09 1.45
CA TYR A 106 1.42 6.57 2.64
C TYR A 106 1.32 5.57 3.79
N ASN A 107 0.20 4.83 3.92
CA ASN A 107 0.08 3.73 4.88
C ASN A 107 1.16 2.68 4.64
N GLU A 108 1.33 2.24 3.39
CA GLU A 108 2.34 1.25 3.06
C GLU A 108 3.75 1.78 3.33
N CYS A 109 4.06 3.01 2.91
CA CYS A 109 5.35 3.65 3.17
C CYS A 109 5.64 3.79 4.67
N ARG A 110 4.64 4.17 5.48
CA ARG A 110 4.79 4.30 6.93
C ARG A 110 5.03 2.96 7.62
N ALA A 111 4.35 1.90 7.18
CA ALA A 111 4.55 0.57 7.73
C ALA A 111 5.97 0.06 7.44
N TYR A 112 6.44 0.16 6.19
CA TYR A 112 7.81 -0.24 5.84
C TYR A 112 8.87 0.63 6.52
N GLY A 113 8.65 1.95 6.59
CA GLY A 113 9.54 2.85 7.31
C GLY A 113 9.62 2.52 8.81
N ARG A 114 8.49 2.17 9.45
CA ARG A 114 8.46 1.71 10.85
C ARG A 114 9.25 0.41 11.05
N LEU A 115 9.14 -0.54 10.12
CA LEU A 115 9.93 -1.78 10.18
C LEU A 115 11.42 -1.49 10.08
N LYS A 116 11.82 -0.56 9.20
CA LYS A 116 13.21 -0.13 9.07
C LYS A 116 13.73 0.57 10.32
N GLU A 117 12.97 1.51 10.89
CA GLU A 117 13.30 2.20 12.15
C GLU A 117 13.59 1.22 13.30
N LEU A 118 12.88 0.09 13.35
CA LEU A 118 13.00 -0.92 14.40
C LEU A 118 13.98 -2.06 14.07
N GLY A 119 14.58 -2.08 12.87
CA GLY A 119 15.40 -3.21 12.41
C GLY A 119 14.61 -4.52 12.23
N ARG A 120 13.32 -4.42 11.87
CA ARG A 120 12.35 -5.52 11.77
C ARG A 120 11.88 -5.79 10.33
N GLU A 121 12.64 -5.35 9.32
CA GLU A 121 12.29 -5.51 7.90
C GLU A 121 12.03 -6.97 7.49
N HIS A 122 12.63 -7.95 8.18
CA HIS A 122 12.41 -9.38 7.96
C HIS A 122 10.95 -9.86 8.19
N LEU A 123 10.09 -9.05 8.81
CA LEU A 123 8.68 -9.38 9.03
C LEU A 123 7.82 -9.23 7.78
N ALA A 124 8.31 -8.52 6.76
CA ALA A 124 7.58 -8.23 5.53
C ALA A 124 8.44 -8.48 4.28
N GLY A 125 7.83 -8.43 3.10
CA GLY A 125 8.55 -8.44 1.83
C GLY A 125 9.52 -7.25 1.72
N LYS A 126 10.66 -7.44 1.06
CA LYS A 126 11.67 -6.38 0.97
C LYS A 126 11.20 -5.24 0.06
N VAL A 127 11.33 -4.01 0.57
CA VAL A 127 11.08 -2.75 -0.16
C VAL A 127 12.39 -2.02 -0.39
N HIS A 128 12.59 -1.53 -1.61
CA HIS A 128 13.80 -0.78 -1.98
C HIS A 128 13.60 0.73 -1.85
N GLY A 129 12.37 1.20 -2.05
CA GLY A 129 11.96 2.58 -1.91
C GLY A 129 10.67 2.86 -2.67
N TYR A 130 10.29 4.14 -2.72
CA TYR A 130 9.19 4.61 -3.56
C TYR A 130 9.69 5.36 -4.80
N LEU A 131 8.82 5.45 -5.79
CA LEU A 131 8.99 6.20 -7.03
C LEU A 131 7.86 7.23 -7.16
N ARG A 132 8.17 8.32 -7.88
CA ARG A 132 7.19 9.27 -8.38
C ARG A 132 7.29 9.26 -9.90
N LEU A 133 6.19 8.92 -10.57
CA LEU A 133 6.12 8.75 -12.01
C LEU A 133 4.98 9.61 -12.56
N TYR A 134 4.97 9.81 -13.87
CA TYR A 134 3.88 10.45 -14.59
C TYR A 134 3.44 9.58 -15.75
N LEU A 135 2.16 9.67 -16.13
CA LEU A 135 1.58 8.84 -17.19
C LEU A 135 2.40 8.93 -18.48
N HIS A 136 2.74 10.14 -18.91
CA HIS A 136 3.55 10.38 -20.12
C HIS A 136 4.94 9.72 -20.10
N GLN A 137 5.48 9.35 -18.93
CA GLN A 137 6.77 8.68 -18.81
C GLN A 137 6.68 7.16 -18.94
N ILE A 138 5.51 6.58 -18.65
CA ILE A 138 5.35 5.13 -18.49
C ILE A 138 4.27 4.51 -19.38
N ASP A 139 3.46 5.31 -20.08
CA ASP A 139 2.29 4.85 -20.84
C ASP A 139 2.64 3.71 -21.82
N GLU A 140 3.63 3.91 -22.70
CA GLU A 140 4.05 2.90 -23.66
C GLU A 140 4.54 1.61 -22.99
N GLN A 141 5.27 1.72 -21.87
CA GLN A 141 5.80 0.58 -21.12
C GLN A 141 4.69 -0.21 -20.43
N VAL A 142 3.70 0.48 -19.85
CA VAL A 142 2.52 -0.16 -19.24
C VAL A 142 1.70 -0.88 -20.31
N GLN A 143 1.45 -0.24 -21.46
CA GLN A 143 0.76 -0.87 -22.58
C GLN A 143 1.49 -2.11 -23.10
N ALA A 144 2.83 -2.05 -23.21
CA ALA A 144 3.64 -3.18 -23.60
C ALA A 144 3.54 -4.34 -22.59
N ALA A 145 3.60 -4.05 -21.30
CA ALA A 145 3.47 -5.07 -20.24
C ALA A 145 2.08 -5.73 -20.21
N ILE A 146 1.02 -4.94 -20.40
CA ILE A 146 -0.36 -5.46 -20.51
C ILE A 146 -0.46 -6.38 -21.71
N LYS A 147 -0.03 -5.93 -22.90
CA LYS A 147 -0.09 -6.73 -24.13
C LYS A 147 0.77 -7.99 -24.05
N ASN A 148 1.90 -7.95 -23.36
CA ASN A 148 2.73 -9.14 -23.14
C ASN A 148 2.02 -10.19 -22.27
N THR A 149 1.20 -9.75 -21.32
CA THR A 149 0.52 -10.63 -20.36
C THR A 149 -0.84 -11.10 -20.89
N ILE A 150 -1.60 -10.19 -21.49
CA ILE A 150 -2.94 -10.38 -22.01
C ILE A 150 -2.96 -9.78 -23.43
N PRO A 151 -2.51 -10.54 -24.46
CA PRO A 151 -2.36 -10.02 -25.82
C PRO A 151 -3.62 -9.38 -26.41
N GLU A 152 -4.78 -9.85 -25.96
CA GLU A 152 -6.09 -9.46 -26.47
C GLU A 152 -6.67 -8.23 -25.75
N ALA A 153 -6.03 -7.79 -24.67
CA ALA A 153 -6.44 -6.60 -23.93
C ALA A 153 -6.16 -5.34 -24.77
N LYS A 154 -7.18 -4.46 -24.84
CA LYS A 154 -7.09 -3.15 -25.50
C LYS A 154 -7.33 -2.01 -24.50
N TRP A 155 -6.92 -2.22 -23.25
CA TRP A 155 -7.16 -1.27 -22.16
C TRP A 155 -6.12 -0.17 -22.19
N PRO A 156 -6.50 1.11 -22.41
CA PRO A 156 -5.56 2.22 -22.29
C PRO A 156 -5.07 2.34 -20.84
N THR A 157 -3.87 2.89 -20.64
CA THR A 157 -3.24 2.95 -19.31
C THR A 157 -4.08 3.75 -18.33
N ILE A 158 -4.75 4.80 -18.80
CA ILE A 158 -5.68 5.61 -18.01
C ILE A 158 -6.80 4.75 -17.39
N GLN A 159 -7.34 3.79 -18.14
CA GLN A 159 -8.39 2.88 -17.66
C GLN A 159 -7.81 1.88 -16.66
N VAL A 160 -6.62 1.34 -16.93
CA VAL A 160 -5.95 0.38 -16.03
C VAL A 160 -5.55 1.03 -14.71
N MET A 161 -5.17 2.31 -14.75
CA MET A 161 -4.80 3.12 -13.59
C MET A 161 -5.99 3.79 -12.90
N GLU A 162 -7.23 3.50 -13.33
CA GLU A 162 -8.47 4.13 -12.85
C GLU A 162 -8.39 5.65 -12.75
N MET A 163 -7.72 6.28 -13.72
CA MET A 163 -7.52 7.72 -13.76
C MET A 163 -8.69 8.41 -14.46
N MET A 164 -9.10 9.56 -13.93
CA MET A 164 -9.99 10.49 -14.62
C MET A 164 -9.20 11.37 -15.60
N ASP A 165 -9.88 11.97 -16.59
CA ASP A 165 -9.22 12.81 -17.61
C ASP A 165 -8.50 14.03 -17.00
N ASP A 166 -8.96 14.55 -15.87
CA ASP A 166 -8.33 15.65 -15.14
C ASP A 166 -7.19 15.21 -14.20
N GLU A 167 -6.91 13.90 -14.11
CA GLU A 167 -5.85 13.32 -13.28
C GLU A 167 -4.59 12.94 -14.07
N VAL A 168 -4.58 13.09 -15.40
CA VAL A 168 -3.47 12.66 -16.28
C VAL A 168 -2.12 13.28 -15.94
N ASP A 169 -2.12 14.49 -15.38
CA ASP A 169 -0.93 15.22 -14.97
C ASP A 169 -0.56 15.00 -13.49
N LEU A 170 -1.40 14.27 -12.73
CA LEU A 170 -1.09 13.95 -11.34
C LEU A 170 0.03 12.90 -11.25
N PRO A 171 0.87 12.98 -10.22
CA PRO A 171 1.91 11.99 -10.02
C PRO A 171 1.33 10.62 -9.66
N ILE A 172 1.82 9.60 -10.34
CA ILE A 172 1.62 8.19 -10.00
C ILE A 172 2.70 7.82 -8.98
N MET A 173 2.30 7.61 -7.73
CA MET A 173 3.20 7.15 -6.68
C MET A 173 3.34 5.63 -6.75
N ALA A 174 4.54 5.11 -6.55
CA ALA A 174 4.78 3.68 -6.63
C ALA A 174 5.78 3.16 -5.61
N ILE A 175 5.75 1.87 -5.29
CA ILE A 175 6.69 1.22 -4.38
C ILE A 175 7.41 0.08 -5.11
N VAL A 176 8.75 0.08 -5.02
CA VAL A 176 9.65 -0.93 -5.60
C VAL A 176 9.95 -2.02 -4.57
N LYS A 177 9.67 -3.27 -4.92
CA LYS A 177 9.79 -4.45 -4.05
C LYS A 177 10.62 -5.54 -4.72
N ASP A 178 11.15 -6.47 -3.91
CA ASP A 178 11.74 -7.69 -4.45
C ASP A 178 10.70 -8.46 -5.28
N TRP A 179 11.16 -9.01 -6.42
CA TRP A 179 10.37 -9.97 -7.17
C TRP A 179 10.36 -11.32 -6.49
N ILE A 180 9.16 -11.88 -6.35
CA ILE A 180 8.92 -13.19 -5.79
C ILE A 180 8.29 -14.05 -6.89
N PRO A 181 9.03 -15.03 -7.45
CA PRO A 181 8.50 -15.91 -8.48
C PRO A 181 7.26 -16.67 -8.01
N SER A 182 6.28 -16.83 -8.91
CA SER A 182 5.07 -17.63 -8.68
C SER A 182 4.21 -17.17 -7.49
N HIS A 183 4.29 -15.89 -7.11
CA HIS A 183 3.53 -15.34 -5.98
C HIS A 183 2.09 -14.95 -6.35
N ARG A 184 1.84 -14.47 -7.58
CA ARG A 184 0.50 -14.12 -8.09
C ARG A 184 0.33 -14.57 -9.54
N SER A 185 -0.91 -14.89 -9.90
CA SER A 185 -1.36 -14.93 -11.29
C SER A 185 -1.94 -13.55 -11.67
N PRO A 186 -1.95 -13.17 -12.97
CA PRO A 186 -2.59 -11.94 -13.43
C PRO A 186 -4.09 -11.86 -13.11
N THR A 187 -4.75 -13.00 -12.93
CA THR A 187 -6.17 -13.11 -12.56
C THR A 187 -6.40 -13.03 -11.04
N GLY A 188 -5.34 -12.97 -10.23
CA GLY A 188 -5.43 -12.98 -8.76
C GLY A 188 -5.71 -14.37 -8.15
N GLU A 189 -5.95 -15.39 -8.98
CA GLU A 189 -6.18 -16.75 -8.52
C GLU A 189 -4.90 -17.41 -8.00
N MET A 190 -5.02 -18.09 -6.87
CA MET A 190 -3.93 -18.81 -6.25
C MET A 190 -3.91 -20.25 -6.78
N THR A 191 -2.75 -20.74 -7.24
CA THR A 191 -2.65 -22.15 -7.63
C THR A 191 -2.71 -23.04 -6.39
N ARG A 192 -3.19 -24.28 -6.55
CA ARG A 192 -3.27 -25.27 -5.46
C ARG A 192 -1.93 -25.47 -4.73
N GLU A 193 -0.82 -25.44 -5.46
CA GLU A 193 0.53 -25.54 -4.89
C GLU A 193 0.88 -24.32 -4.04
N SER A 194 0.48 -23.12 -4.48
CA SER A 194 0.64 -21.90 -3.69
C SER A 194 -0.20 -21.95 -2.43
N GLU A 195 -1.45 -22.43 -2.50
CA GLU A 195 -2.30 -22.57 -1.31
C GLU A 195 -1.69 -23.53 -0.29
N GLN A 196 -1.26 -24.71 -0.75
CA GLN A 196 -0.66 -25.72 0.12
C GLN A 196 0.62 -25.20 0.80
N ARG A 197 1.43 -24.43 0.05
CA ARG A 197 2.60 -23.74 0.61
C ARG A 197 2.19 -22.77 1.69
N GLN A 198 1.19 -21.91 1.45
CA GLN A 198 0.73 -20.95 2.45
C GLN A 198 0.18 -21.62 3.71
N ILE A 199 -0.63 -22.69 3.56
CA ILE A 199 -1.16 -23.45 4.69
C ILE A 199 -0.03 -23.96 5.59
N SER A 200 1.07 -24.46 5.00
CA SER A 200 2.23 -24.92 5.76
C SER A 200 2.92 -23.81 6.58
N HIS A 201 2.68 -22.54 6.26
CA HIS A 201 3.26 -21.38 6.92
C HIS A 201 2.30 -20.63 7.85
N LEU A 202 1.06 -21.09 8.06
CA LEU A 202 0.10 -20.45 8.97
C LEU A 202 0.66 -20.14 10.38
N PRO A 203 1.42 -21.05 11.04
CA PRO A 203 2.04 -20.73 12.33
C PRO A 203 3.04 -19.56 12.24
N ARG A 204 3.79 -19.46 11.14
CA ARG A 204 4.72 -18.35 10.89
C ARG A 204 3.96 -17.06 10.62
N MET A 205 2.89 -17.10 9.82
CA MET A 205 2.02 -15.94 9.54
C MET A 205 1.48 -15.35 10.84
N LEU A 206 0.91 -16.17 11.73
CA LEU A 206 0.38 -15.73 13.01
C LEU A 206 1.48 -15.14 13.92
N ARG A 207 2.66 -15.77 13.97
CA ARG A 207 3.80 -15.22 14.72
C ARG A 207 4.23 -13.86 14.17
N ASN A 208 4.38 -13.74 12.85
CA ASN A 208 4.79 -12.50 12.20
C ASN A 208 3.76 -11.39 12.42
N LEU A 209 2.47 -11.68 12.28
CA LEU A 209 1.39 -10.72 12.53
C LEU A 209 1.42 -10.17 13.96
N ARG A 210 1.66 -11.04 14.96
CA ARG A 210 1.84 -10.60 16.35
C ARG A 210 3.07 -9.68 16.52
N GLN A 211 4.15 -9.93 15.79
CA GLN A 211 5.34 -9.06 15.82
C GLN A 211 5.09 -7.73 15.11
N LEU A 212 4.33 -7.72 14.01
CA LEU A 212 3.88 -6.48 13.36
C LEU A 212 3.06 -5.63 14.34
N HIS A 213 2.13 -6.23 15.08
CA HIS A 213 1.34 -5.54 16.09
C HIS A 213 2.23 -4.93 17.19
N LYS A 214 3.27 -5.65 17.64
CA LYS A 214 4.27 -5.12 18.59
C LYS A 214 5.11 -3.98 18.02
N CYS A 215 5.24 -3.89 16.70
CA CYS A 215 5.86 -2.76 16.01
C CYS A 215 4.89 -1.56 15.84
N GLY A 216 3.66 -1.67 16.36
CA GLY A 216 2.62 -0.67 16.17
C GLY A 216 2.00 -0.69 14.78
N ILE A 217 2.10 -1.81 14.05
CA ILE A 217 1.52 -1.98 12.71
C ILE A 217 0.34 -2.95 12.81
N VAL A 218 -0.86 -2.48 12.52
CA VAL A 218 -2.10 -3.29 12.52
C VAL A 218 -2.51 -3.56 11.07
N VAL A 219 -2.47 -4.82 10.66
CA VAL A 219 -2.88 -5.26 9.32
C VAL A 219 -4.39 -5.49 9.33
N ARG A 220 -5.12 -4.80 8.43
CA ARG A 220 -6.59 -4.80 8.45
C ARG A 220 -7.26 -5.63 7.36
N ASP A 221 -6.54 -5.94 6.28
CA ASP A 221 -7.07 -6.68 5.13
C ASP A 221 -6.23 -7.93 4.83
N PRO A 222 -6.00 -8.85 5.79
CA PRO A 222 -5.15 -10.02 5.54
C PRO A 222 -5.80 -10.96 4.53
N LYS A 223 -5.24 -11.04 3.31
CA LYS A 223 -5.68 -11.97 2.25
C LYS A 223 -4.54 -12.92 1.89
N SER A 224 -4.87 -14.15 1.48
CA SER A 224 -3.88 -15.18 1.09
C SER A 224 -2.89 -14.66 0.03
N GLN A 225 -3.38 -13.99 -1.01
CA GLN A 225 -2.59 -13.37 -2.08
C GLN A 225 -1.56 -12.31 -1.63
N GLN A 226 -1.61 -11.86 -0.37
CA GLN A 226 -0.65 -10.90 0.19
C GLN A 226 0.49 -11.57 0.93
N TYR A 227 0.47 -12.90 1.11
CA TYR A 227 1.50 -13.63 1.83
C TYR A 227 2.39 -14.45 0.91
N TYR A 228 3.68 -14.48 1.23
CA TYR A 228 4.65 -15.40 0.65
C TYR A 228 5.50 -16.03 1.75
N GLU A 229 5.51 -17.37 1.83
CA GLU A 229 6.25 -18.14 2.83
C GLU A 229 6.06 -17.66 4.29
N GLY A 230 4.89 -17.11 4.58
CA GLY A 230 4.50 -16.56 5.87
C GLY A 230 4.94 -15.11 6.14
N GLN A 231 5.57 -14.44 5.19
CA GLN A 231 5.81 -12.99 5.20
C GLN A 231 4.67 -12.26 4.49
N LEU A 232 4.30 -11.09 5.00
CA LEU A 232 3.30 -10.23 4.38
C LEU A 232 4.00 -9.27 3.38
N CYS A 233 3.47 -9.17 2.18
CA CYS A 233 4.05 -8.39 1.07
C CYS A 233 3.24 -7.13 0.74
N ASP A 234 2.03 -7.02 1.27
CA ASP A 234 1.14 -5.87 1.07
C ASP A 234 0.72 -5.26 2.42
N LEU A 235 1.00 -3.97 2.58
CA LEU A 235 0.70 -3.21 3.80
C LEU A 235 -0.11 -1.93 3.53
N SER A 236 -0.75 -1.79 2.35
CA SER A 236 -1.46 -0.55 1.98
C SER A 236 -2.68 -0.23 2.84
N HIS A 237 -3.33 -1.23 3.44
CA HIS A 237 -4.41 -0.99 4.40
C HIS A 237 -3.95 -1.00 5.87
N ALA A 238 -2.65 -1.19 6.12
CA ALA A 238 -2.12 -1.28 7.47
C ALA A 238 -2.17 0.08 8.17
N TRP A 239 -2.53 0.07 9.45
CA TRP A 239 -2.37 1.22 10.32
C TRP A 239 -1.04 1.15 11.04
N THR A 240 -0.24 2.19 10.90
CA THR A 240 0.96 2.38 11.72
C THR A 240 0.64 3.37 12.85
N ILE A 241 1.01 3.06 14.09
CA ILE A 241 0.83 3.93 15.26
C ILE A 241 2.00 4.95 15.32
N PRO A 242 1.75 6.23 15.68
CA PRO A 242 0.43 6.82 15.92
C PRO A 242 -0.40 6.88 14.64
N HIS A 243 -1.70 6.56 14.76
CA HIS A 243 -2.68 6.67 13.68
C HIS A 243 -3.76 7.66 14.07
N VAL A 244 -4.36 8.35 13.11
CA VAL A 244 -5.45 9.33 13.37
C VAL A 244 -6.65 8.69 14.07
N PHE A 245 -6.85 7.40 13.83
CA PHE A 245 -7.82 6.53 14.51
C PHE A 245 -7.14 5.54 15.49
N GLY A 246 -5.93 5.84 15.95
CA GLY A 246 -5.18 4.98 16.85
C GLY A 246 -5.58 5.19 18.32
N PRO A 247 -5.31 4.21 19.21
CA PRO A 247 -5.63 4.31 20.64
C PRO A 247 -5.00 5.52 21.34
N GLU A 248 -3.87 6.03 20.83
CA GLU A 248 -3.11 7.15 21.37
C GLU A 248 -3.56 8.52 20.81
N GLY A 249 -4.33 8.55 19.71
CA GLY A 249 -4.77 9.78 19.03
C GLY A 249 -5.98 10.47 19.70
N GLY A 250 -6.38 10.06 20.89
CA GLY A 250 -7.55 10.58 21.62
C GLY A 250 -8.91 10.11 21.07
N ILE A 251 -8.99 9.69 19.81
CA ILE A 251 -10.16 9.02 19.21
C ILE A 251 -9.91 7.51 19.28
N ARG A 252 -10.26 6.88 20.40
CA ARG A 252 -10.15 5.42 20.55
C ARG A 252 -11.21 4.73 19.70
N PRO A 253 -10.82 3.86 18.74
CA PRO A 253 -11.77 2.91 18.19
C PRO A 253 -12.29 2.01 19.30
N SER A 254 -13.57 1.65 19.22
CA SER A 254 -14.27 0.83 20.23
C SER A 254 -13.68 -0.56 20.43
N TRP A 255 -12.85 -1.05 19.49
CA TRP A 255 -12.23 -2.38 19.52
C TRP A 255 -10.81 -2.40 20.13
N THR A 256 -10.40 -1.36 20.86
CA THR A 256 -9.09 -1.38 21.53
C THR A 256 -9.09 -2.40 22.67
N PHE A 257 -8.33 -3.49 22.48
CA PHE A 257 -8.08 -4.46 23.53
C PHE A 257 -7.41 -3.78 24.74
N PRO A 258 -7.81 -4.10 25.97
CA PRO A 258 -7.16 -3.54 27.16
C PRO A 258 -5.66 -3.83 27.07
N PRO A 259 -4.80 -2.87 27.49
CA PRO A 259 -3.37 -3.12 27.55
C PRO A 259 -3.16 -4.39 28.35
N SER A 260 -2.49 -5.36 27.72
CA SER A 260 -2.19 -6.68 28.23
C SER A 260 -1.97 -6.63 29.74
N ALA A 261 -2.83 -7.32 30.49
CA ALA A 261 -2.53 -7.73 31.84
C ALA A 261 -1.10 -8.29 31.83
N GLN A 262 -0.26 -7.76 32.72
CA GLN A 262 1.09 -8.25 32.94
C GLN A 262 1.00 -9.76 33.16
N LEU A 263 1.41 -10.54 32.16
CA LEU A 263 1.67 -11.95 32.35
C LEU A 263 3.04 -12.05 33.00
N SER A 264 3.01 -12.22 34.31
CA SER A 264 4.10 -12.77 35.14
C SER A 264 4.47 -14.17 34.67
#